data_AF-A0A960WUU2-F1
#
_entry.id   AF-A0A960WUU2-F1
#
_cell.length_a   1.000
_cell.length_b   1.000
_cell.length_c   1.000
_cell.angle_alpha   90.00
_cell.angle_beta   90.00
_cell.angle_gamma   90.00
#
_symmetry.space_group_name_H-M   'P 1'
#
loop_
_entity.id
_entity.type
_entity.pdbx_description
1 polymer ?
#
loop_
_entity_poly.entity_id
_entity_poly.type
_entity_poly.pdbx_seq_one_letter_code
_entity_poly.pdbx_strand_id
1 'polypeptide(L)'
;MPDRIKSFPFLATIILAGLLTRLFLSGLSVWGVVALVVTSLWFAFEIVRWLLPLRQKRKPASGRRSPGGNEGNAESESLISLVFFLSEPSRADEASIRTCVSNALGIRFPVDNPDSDTFVMPFSPPDLRHHEAHIRHFMVRIPEGLFAVLVSDKPYIENPAEFARGSIRDKRLRTAVERHVAWVSVDLMDAEDDTETRLSAYRIIGRILASMAGPDCLAIYCPELQRCNEFDPGLIETLCGEDPLHLFDEPTFEPVIEISDNHPRMADAVREAVDRWPEFVEAFSTSSSIERERFIVKAEFREGRKSEFMWVSVRDILGDTVSGTLMNDPHELLEVHRGAEVTFTLDRLNDWIYPGDDGSHIGGFTLDVLADEGDN
;
A
#
# COMPACT_ATOMS: atom_id res chain seq x y z
N MET A 1 -16.51 15.61 -7.02
CA MET A 1 -16.68 16.80 -7.88
C MET A 1 -17.03 18.12 -7.18
N PRO A 2 -17.87 18.21 -6.13
CA PRO A 2 -18.31 19.51 -5.59
C PRO A 2 -17.19 20.36 -4.97
N ASP A 3 -16.10 19.75 -4.49
CA ASP A 3 -15.00 20.51 -3.87
C ASP A 3 -14.04 21.19 -4.86
N ARG A 4 -13.96 20.72 -6.12
CA ARG A 4 -13.11 21.38 -7.13
C ARG A 4 -13.67 22.76 -7.54
N ILE A 5 -14.99 22.91 -7.53
CA ILE A 5 -15.68 24.17 -7.90
C ILE A 5 -15.32 25.30 -6.93
N LYS A 6 -15.09 24.99 -5.64
CA LYS A 6 -14.71 25.98 -4.62
C LYS A 6 -13.33 26.62 -4.85
N SER A 7 -12.46 25.96 -5.62
CA SER A 7 -11.09 26.42 -5.91
C SER A 7 -10.93 27.06 -7.30
N PHE A 8 -12.02 27.22 -8.05
CA PHE A 8 -11.98 27.81 -9.38
C PHE A 8 -11.53 29.28 -9.33
N PRO A 9 -10.69 29.77 -10.26
CA PRO A 9 -10.14 31.13 -10.23
C PRO A 9 -11.17 32.20 -10.67
N PHE A 10 -12.22 32.39 -9.87
CA PHE A 10 -13.33 33.30 -10.15
C PHE A 10 -12.87 34.74 -10.36
N LEU A 11 -11.88 35.21 -9.58
CA LEU A 11 -11.37 36.57 -9.69
C LEU A 11 -10.74 36.84 -11.07
N ALA A 12 -9.88 35.93 -11.54
CA ALA A 12 -9.25 36.06 -12.85
C ALA A 12 -10.28 35.99 -13.98
N THR A 13 -11.31 35.15 -13.81
CA THR A 13 -12.44 35.05 -14.76
C THR A 13 -13.21 36.36 -14.86
N ILE A 14 -13.54 36.99 -13.74
CA ILE A 14 -14.28 38.26 -13.69
C ILE A 14 -13.47 39.39 -14.33
N ILE A 15 -12.17 39.49 -14.04
CA ILE A 15 -11.30 40.52 -14.61
C ILE A 15 -11.19 40.35 -16.14
N LEU A 16 -10.98 39.12 -16.61
CA LEU A 16 -10.89 38.82 -18.04
C LEU A 16 -12.23 39.12 -18.75
N ALA A 17 -13.36 38.72 -18.17
CA ALA A 17 -14.68 39.02 -18.71
C ALA A 17 -14.96 40.53 -18.78
N GLY A 18 -14.54 41.31 -17.77
CA GLY A 18 -14.64 42.76 -17.77
C GLY A 18 -13.83 43.43 -18.89
N LEU A 19 -12.59 42.97 -19.12
CA LEU A 19 -11.73 43.49 -20.20
C LEU A 19 -12.26 43.15 -21.58
N LEU A 20 -12.77 41.92 -21.78
CA LEU A 20 -13.42 41.50 -23.02
C LEU A 20 -14.69 42.32 -23.28
N THR A 21 -15.53 42.52 -22.27
CA THR A 21 -16.75 43.33 -22.40
C THR A 21 -16.41 44.77 -22.79
N ARG A 22 -15.38 45.36 -22.18
CA ARG A 22 -14.90 46.71 -22.51
C ARG A 22 -14.33 46.81 -23.92
N LEU A 23 -13.62 45.78 -24.38
CA LEU A 23 -13.14 45.68 -25.76
C LEU A 23 -14.30 45.73 -26.76
N PHE A 24 -15.38 44.97 -26.50
CA PHE A 24 -16.55 44.92 -27.39
C PHE A 24 -17.36 46.22 -27.40
N LEU A 25 -17.48 46.91 -26.25
CA LEU A 25 -18.32 48.10 -26.14
C LEU A 25 -17.62 49.41 -26.55
N SER A 26 -16.31 49.51 -26.32
CA SER A 26 -15.60 50.79 -26.39
C SER A 26 -14.26 50.75 -27.13
N GLY A 27 -13.84 49.58 -27.61
CA GLY A 27 -12.46 49.35 -28.04
C GLY A 27 -11.48 49.38 -26.87
N LEU A 28 -10.23 48.95 -27.11
CA LEU A 28 -9.16 49.05 -26.11
C LEU A 28 -8.13 50.08 -26.55
N SER A 29 -7.69 50.91 -25.60
CA SER A 29 -6.46 51.67 -25.76
C SER A 29 -5.27 50.72 -25.82
N VAL A 30 -4.09 51.20 -26.24
CA VAL A 30 -2.85 50.40 -26.25
C VAL A 30 -2.58 49.77 -24.87
N TRP A 31 -2.79 50.54 -23.79
CA TRP A 31 -2.69 50.03 -22.42
C TRP A 31 -3.74 48.96 -22.10
N GLY A 32 -4.95 49.10 -22.64
CA GLY A 32 -6.01 48.10 -22.54
C GLY A 32 -5.64 46.79 -23.24
N VAL A 33 -5.00 46.85 -24.41
CA VAL A 33 -4.52 45.65 -25.12
C VAL A 33 -3.42 44.94 -24.33
N VAL A 34 -2.46 45.69 -23.78
CA VAL A 34 -1.41 45.12 -22.90
C VAL A 34 -2.02 44.46 -21.66
N ALA A 35 -2.97 45.13 -21.00
CA ALA A 35 -3.67 44.57 -19.84
C ALA A 35 -4.45 43.29 -20.19
N LEU A 36 -5.10 43.24 -21.36
CA LEU A 36 -5.82 42.06 -21.83
C LEU A 36 -4.87 40.88 -22.07
N VAL A 37 -3.71 41.10 -22.71
CA VAL A 37 -2.72 40.05 -22.96
C VAL A 37 -2.17 39.49 -21.65
N VAL A 38 -1.77 40.35 -20.71
CA VAL A 38 -1.24 39.94 -19.41
C VAL A 38 -2.30 39.16 -18.61
N THR A 39 -3.54 39.65 -18.56
CA THR A 39 -4.63 38.98 -17.85
C THR A 39 -4.98 37.63 -18.49
N SER A 40 -4.92 37.52 -19.82
CA SER A 40 -5.18 36.27 -20.53
C SER A 40 -4.11 35.21 -20.24
N LEU A 41 -2.82 35.62 -20.22
CA LEU A 41 -1.71 34.72 -19.87
C LEU A 41 -1.80 34.27 -18.41
N TRP A 42 -2.12 35.18 -17.49
CA TRP A 42 -2.33 34.83 -16.09
C TRP A 42 -3.51 33.88 -15.90
N PHE A 43 -4.64 34.14 -16.57
CA PHE A 43 -5.80 33.26 -16.52
C PHE A 43 -5.49 31.86 -17.06
N ALA A 44 -4.74 31.76 -18.17
CA ALA A 44 -4.30 30.47 -18.71
C ALA A 44 -3.41 29.72 -17.72
N PHE A 45 -2.48 30.40 -17.05
CA PHE A 45 -1.64 29.81 -16.00
C PHE A 45 -2.48 29.30 -14.81
N GLU A 46 -3.45 30.07 -14.32
CA GLU A 46 -4.35 29.65 -13.24
C GLU A 46 -5.24 28.48 -13.62
N ILE A 47 -5.73 28.42 -14.86
CA ILE A 47 -6.48 27.27 -15.38
C ILE A 47 -5.61 26.02 -15.44
N VAL A 48 -4.39 26.12 -15.96
CA VAL A 48 -3.45 24.98 -16.01
C VAL A 48 -3.14 24.50 -14.59
N ARG A 49 -2.87 25.42 -13.66
CA ARG A 49 -2.64 25.10 -12.24
C ARG A 49 -3.85 24.42 -11.56
N TRP A 50 -5.07 24.82 -11.91
CA TRP A 50 -6.32 24.23 -11.39
C TRP A 50 -6.65 22.88 -12.03
N LEU A 51 -6.31 22.68 -13.31
CA LEU A 51 -6.52 21.42 -14.03
C LEU A 51 -5.49 20.35 -13.68
N LEU A 52 -4.24 20.75 -13.39
CA LEU A 52 -3.22 19.86 -12.87
C LEU A 52 -3.69 19.32 -11.50
N PRO A 53 -3.60 18.00 -11.23
CA PRO A 53 -3.96 17.45 -9.94
C PRO A 53 -3.15 18.16 -8.87
N LEU A 54 -3.83 18.90 -7.99
CA LEU A 54 -3.19 19.47 -6.81
C LEU A 54 -2.55 18.30 -6.08
N ARG A 55 -1.21 18.24 -6.10
CA ARG A 55 -0.41 17.41 -5.21
C ARG A 55 -0.94 17.74 -3.82
N GLN A 56 -1.77 16.87 -3.26
CA GLN A 56 -2.32 17.06 -1.93
C GLN A 56 -1.09 17.20 -1.04
N LYS A 57 -0.81 18.42 -0.57
CA LYS A 57 0.07 18.61 0.57
C LYS A 57 -0.61 17.83 1.69
N ARG A 58 -0.20 16.58 1.87
CA ARG A 58 -0.51 15.77 3.05
C ARG A 58 -0.20 16.70 4.20
N LYS A 59 -1.24 17.15 4.92
CA LYS A 59 -1.04 17.70 6.25
C LYS A 59 -0.29 16.57 6.98
N PRO A 60 0.92 16.82 7.52
CA PRO A 60 1.54 15.83 8.36
C PRO A 60 0.51 15.45 9.41
N ALA A 61 0.22 14.16 9.52
CA ALA A 61 -0.62 13.65 10.58
C ALA A 61 -0.10 14.28 11.87
N SER A 62 -0.97 14.99 12.60
CA SER A 62 -0.61 15.56 13.88
C SER A 62 -0.45 14.41 14.85
N GLY A 63 0.72 13.76 14.78
CA GLY A 63 1.18 12.78 15.73
C GLY A 63 1.16 13.43 17.11
N ARG A 64 0.42 12.79 17.99
CA ARG A 64 0.33 13.09 19.42
C ARG A 64 1.77 13.19 19.95
N ARG A 65 2.19 14.41 20.29
CA ARG A 65 3.50 14.67 20.91
C ARG A 65 3.59 13.87 22.21
N SER A 66 4.49 12.88 22.24
CA SER A 66 5.01 12.33 23.49
C SER A 66 5.69 13.47 24.27
N PRO A 67 5.33 13.69 25.54
CA PRO A 67 5.95 14.74 26.34
C PRO A 67 7.26 14.20 26.95
N GLY A 68 8.39 14.59 26.37
CA GLY A 68 9.69 14.42 27.02
C GLY A 68 10.81 14.04 26.07
N GLY A 69 11.46 15.03 25.45
CA GLY A 69 12.65 14.82 24.63
C GLY A 69 12.96 16.09 23.84
N ASN A 70 13.81 16.93 24.40
CA ASN A 70 14.33 18.12 23.74
C ASN A 70 15.55 17.69 22.91
N GLU A 71 15.32 17.26 21.66
CA GLU A 71 16.38 17.03 20.66
C GLU A 71 15.97 17.69 19.35
N GLY A 72 16.94 18.35 18.71
CA GLY A 72 16.73 19.25 17.58
C GLY A 72 16.05 18.57 16.39
N ASN A 73 15.27 19.35 15.64
CA ASN A 73 14.78 19.02 14.32
C ASN A 73 15.95 18.79 13.35
N ALA A 74 16.62 17.65 13.43
CA ALA A 74 17.25 17.07 12.26
C ALA A 74 16.09 16.70 11.34
N GLU A 75 15.93 17.43 10.25
CA GLU A 75 15.07 16.99 9.14
C GLU A 75 15.59 15.60 8.76
N SER A 76 14.85 14.55 9.11
CA SER A 76 15.29 13.19 8.78
C SER A 76 15.27 13.11 7.26
N GLU A 77 16.45 13.12 6.65
CA GLU A 77 16.59 12.91 5.22
C GLU A 77 15.82 11.64 4.85
N SER A 78 14.94 11.76 3.86
CA SER A 78 14.07 10.67 3.44
C SER A 78 14.95 9.57 2.83
N LEU A 79 15.16 8.49 3.58
CA LEU A 79 15.97 7.38 3.13
C LEU A 79 15.29 6.68 1.94
N ILE A 80 15.90 6.77 0.75
CA ILE A 80 15.48 6.04 -0.45
C ILE A 80 15.97 4.61 -0.32
N SER A 81 15.09 3.73 0.17
CA SER A 81 15.42 2.35 0.50
C SER A 81 14.21 1.44 0.34
N LEU A 82 14.47 0.17 0.02
CA LEU A 82 13.53 -0.92 0.18
C LEU A 82 14.21 -2.03 0.99
N VAL A 83 13.42 -2.72 1.82
CA VAL A 83 13.90 -3.72 2.77
C VAL A 83 13.08 -5.00 2.65
N PHE A 84 13.71 -6.15 2.50
CA PHE A 84 13.06 -7.43 2.73
C PHE A 84 13.23 -7.89 4.18
N PHE A 85 12.14 -8.36 4.77
CA PHE A 85 12.13 -9.09 6.03
C PHE A 85 12.25 -10.58 5.73
N LEU A 86 13.19 -11.25 6.42
CA LEU A 86 13.55 -12.63 6.15
C LEU A 86 13.25 -13.53 7.35
N SER A 87 12.78 -14.74 7.05
CA SER A 87 12.55 -15.81 8.03
C SER A 87 13.85 -16.50 8.48
N GLU A 88 14.93 -16.35 7.73
CA GLU A 88 16.25 -16.91 8.02
C GLU A 88 17.37 -15.90 7.67
N PRO A 89 18.53 -15.94 8.34
CA PRO A 89 19.66 -15.09 7.97
C PRO A 89 20.20 -15.37 6.56
N SER A 90 20.29 -14.33 5.73
CA SER A 90 20.90 -14.43 4.40
C SER A 90 22.42 -14.68 4.48
N ARG A 91 22.96 -15.53 3.62
CA ARG A 91 24.41 -15.79 3.50
C ARG A 91 25.05 -14.93 2.41
N ALA A 92 24.86 -13.61 2.50
CA ALA A 92 25.44 -12.69 1.53
C ALA A 92 26.95 -12.52 1.71
N ASP A 93 27.69 -12.63 0.61
CA ASP A 93 29.07 -12.24 0.46
C ASP A 93 29.25 -11.35 -0.79
N GLU A 94 30.45 -10.83 -1.01
CA GLU A 94 30.74 -9.95 -2.15
C GLU A 94 30.40 -10.60 -3.50
N ALA A 95 30.68 -11.89 -3.65
CA ALA A 95 30.46 -12.62 -4.90
C ALA A 95 28.95 -12.84 -5.15
N SER A 96 28.19 -13.17 -4.11
CA SER A 96 26.74 -13.32 -4.21
C SER A 96 26.08 -11.98 -4.53
N ILE A 97 26.44 -10.88 -3.85
CA ILE A 97 25.90 -9.55 -4.15
C ILE A 97 26.24 -9.13 -5.57
N ARG A 98 27.50 -9.30 -6.00
CA ARG A 98 27.92 -9.02 -7.38
C ARG A 98 27.09 -9.81 -8.40
N THR A 99 26.83 -11.08 -8.14
CA THR A 99 26.04 -11.94 -9.03
C THR A 99 24.59 -11.45 -9.11
N CYS A 100 23.96 -11.16 -7.97
CA CYS A 100 22.60 -10.60 -7.91
C CYS A 100 22.50 -9.29 -8.71
N VAL A 101 23.36 -8.31 -8.41
CA VAL A 101 23.36 -7.00 -9.11
C VAL A 101 23.65 -7.16 -10.61
N SER A 102 24.58 -8.04 -10.98
CA SER A 102 24.90 -8.32 -12.39
C SER A 102 23.71 -8.91 -13.14
N ASN A 103 23.00 -9.86 -12.53
CA ASN A 103 21.80 -10.46 -13.11
C ASN A 103 20.65 -9.46 -13.20
N ALA A 104 20.46 -8.64 -12.16
CA ALA A 104 19.40 -7.63 -12.09
C ALA A 104 19.52 -6.54 -13.16
N LEU A 105 20.75 -6.09 -13.43
CA LEU A 105 21.02 -4.89 -14.24
C LEU A 105 21.71 -5.19 -15.58
N GLY A 106 22.16 -6.42 -15.81
CA GLY A 106 22.96 -6.76 -16.99
C GLY A 106 24.36 -6.14 -17.00
N ILE A 107 24.85 -5.68 -15.85
CA ILE A 107 26.15 -5.00 -15.69
C ILE A 107 27.23 -6.03 -15.36
N ARG A 108 28.44 -5.88 -15.93
CA ARG A 108 29.61 -6.68 -15.58
C ARG A 108 30.50 -5.91 -14.62
N PHE A 109 31.00 -6.58 -13.59
CA PHE A 109 31.92 -6.01 -12.61
C PHE A 109 33.32 -6.60 -12.80
N PRO A 110 34.25 -5.90 -13.46
CA PRO A 110 35.60 -6.40 -13.71
C PRO A 110 36.42 -6.38 -12.42
N VAL A 111 36.62 -7.55 -11.81
CA VAL A 111 37.33 -7.70 -10.52
C VAL A 111 38.82 -7.38 -10.63
N ASP A 112 39.40 -7.57 -11.83
CA ASP A 112 40.83 -7.38 -12.09
C ASP A 112 41.19 -5.95 -12.54
N ASN A 113 40.21 -5.03 -12.58
CA ASN A 113 40.43 -3.66 -13.03
C ASN A 113 40.15 -2.65 -11.90
N PRO A 114 41.18 -2.17 -11.18
CA PRO A 114 41.00 -1.21 -10.10
C PRO A 114 40.51 0.17 -10.58
N ASP A 115 40.69 0.48 -11.88
CA ASP A 115 40.25 1.73 -12.49
C ASP A 115 38.81 1.63 -13.05
N SER A 116 38.05 0.59 -12.69
CA SER A 116 36.67 0.44 -13.14
C SER A 116 35.72 1.37 -12.38
N ASP A 117 34.90 2.10 -13.13
CA ASP A 117 33.82 2.92 -12.59
C ASP A 117 32.64 2.10 -12.00
N THR A 118 32.69 0.76 -12.11
CA THR A 118 31.65 -0.14 -11.61
C THR A 118 32.26 -1.19 -10.69
N PHE A 119 31.80 -1.26 -9.44
CA PHE A 119 32.31 -2.24 -8.49
C PHE A 119 31.25 -2.67 -7.47
N VAL A 120 31.50 -3.83 -6.88
CA VAL A 120 30.85 -4.31 -5.67
C VAL A 120 31.95 -4.68 -4.69
N MET A 121 31.95 -4.06 -3.51
CA MET A 121 32.94 -4.33 -2.48
C MET A 121 32.33 -4.28 -1.07
N PRO A 122 32.79 -5.13 -0.13
CA PRO A 122 32.44 -4.97 1.27
C PRO A 122 33.07 -3.68 1.81
N PHE A 123 32.36 -3.00 2.70
CA PHE A 123 32.93 -1.89 3.45
C PHE A 123 32.55 -1.97 4.93
N SER A 124 33.28 -1.25 5.77
CA SER A 124 32.98 -1.13 7.19
C SER A 124 32.98 0.36 7.51
N PRO A 125 31.83 0.96 7.88
CA PRO A 125 31.78 2.35 8.29
C PRO A 125 32.78 2.61 9.43
N PRO A 126 33.53 3.74 9.40
CA PRO A 126 34.58 4.02 10.39
C PRO A 126 34.02 4.18 11.81
N ASP A 127 32.76 4.60 11.94
CA ASP A 127 32.08 4.87 13.22
C ASP A 127 30.98 3.85 13.54
N LEU A 128 31.14 2.60 13.10
CA LEU A 128 30.19 1.53 13.45
C LEU A 128 30.03 1.45 14.97
N ARG A 129 28.85 1.86 15.46
CA ARG A 129 28.48 1.66 16.85
C ARG A 129 28.51 0.16 17.12
N HIS A 130 28.93 -0.26 18.32
CA HIS A 130 28.98 -1.68 18.68
C HIS A 130 27.66 -2.43 18.41
N HIS A 131 26.53 -1.72 18.38
CA HIS A 131 25.22 -2.29 18.07
C HIS A 131 25.07 -2.74 16.61
N GLU A 132 25.81 -2.18 15.65
CA GLU A 132 25.70 -2.44 14.20
C GLU A 132 26.70 -3.48 13.68
N ALA A 133 27.52 -4.08 14.56
CA ALA A 133 28.53 -5.08 14.17
C ALA A 133 27.96 -6.34 13.49
N HIS A 134 26.64 -6.51 13.51
CA HIS A 134 25.92 -7.61 12.90
C HIS A 134 25.45 -7.32 11.46
N ILE A 135 25.61 -6.07 10.99
CA ILE A 135 25.23 -5.64 9.65
C ILE A 135 26.46 -5.72 8.75
N ARG A 136 26.37 -6.53 7.70
CA ARG A 136 27.35 -6.54 6.61
C ARG A 136 26.96 -5.50 5.59
N HIS A 137 27.92 -4.67 5.22
CA HIS A 137 27.71 -3.57 4.28
C HIS A 137 28.45 -3.87 2.98
N PHE A 138 27.75 -3.76 1.86
CA PHE A 138 28.33 -3.85 0.52
C PHE A 138 28.04 -2.56 -0.23
N MET A 139 29.08 -1.97 -0.81
CA MET A 139 28.97 -0.79 -1.65
C MET A 139 28.88 -1.23 -3.10
N VAL A 140 27.90 -0.70 -3.82
CA VAL A 140 27.62 -1.00 -5.21
C VAL A 140 27.70 0.31 -6.00
N ARG A 141 28.74 0.47 -6.79
CA ARG A 141 28.89 1.59 -7.73
C ARG A 141 28.50 1.14 -9.13
N ILE A 142 27.56 1.85 -9.73
CA ILE A 142 27.12 1.68 -11.12
C ILE A 142 27.01 3.06 -11.80
N PRO A 143 26.86 3.14 -13.14
CA PRO A 143 26.74 4.43 -13.83
C PRO A 143 25.63 5.33 -13.27
N GLU A 144 24.53 4.74 -12.82
CA GLU A 144 23.34 5.42 -12.33
C GLU A 144 23.48 5.95 -10.89
N GLY A 145 24.47 5.51 -10.11
CA GLY A 145 24.59 5.97 -8.73
C GLY A 145 25.49 5.11 -7.84
N LEU A 146 25.48 5.45 -6.55
CA LEU A 146 26.12 4.70 -5.49
C LEU A 146 25.04 4.14 -4.56
N PHE A 147 25.04 2.84 -4.38
CA PHE A 147 24.07 2.12 -3.57
C PHE A 147 24.76 1.34 -2.46
N ALA A 148 24.08 1.18 -1.34
CA ALA A 148 24.46 0.26 -0.28
C ALA A 148 23.54 -0.96 -0.32
N VAL A 149 24.10 -2.15 -0.18
CA VAL A 149 23.34 -3.35 0.16
C VAL A 149 23.69 -3.74 1.58
N LEU A 150 22.71 -3.70 2.47
CA LEU A 150 22.89 -3.98 3.88
C LEU A 150 22.25 -5.32 4.21
N VAL A 151 22.97 -6.18 4.94
CA VAL A 151 22.49 -7.51 5.31
C VAL A 151 22.70 -7.76 6.78
N SER A 152 21.62 -8.06 7.50
CA SER A 152 21.59 -8.28 8.94
C SER A 152 21.08 -9.67 9.27
N ASP A 153 21.70 -10.32 10.26
CA ASP A 153 21.22 -11.57 10.87
C ASP A 153 20.33 -11.33 12.11
N LYS A 154 19.92 -10.08 12.33
CA LYS A 154 18.95 -9.66 13.36
C LYS A 154 17.72 -9.00 12.72
N PRO A 155 16.58 -8.97 13.44
CA PRO A 155 15.38 -8.27 12.99
C PRO A 155 15.65 -6.78 12.69
N TYR A 156 14.91 -6.24 11.72
CA TYR A 156 14.97 -4.82 11.34
C TYR A 156 14.33 -3.94 12.41
N ILE A 157 13.25 -4.45 13.02
CA ILE A 157 12.48 -3.77 14.06
C ILE A 157 12.88 -4.35 15.42
N GLU A 158 13.14 -3.48 16.39
CA GLU A 158 13.31 -3.91 17.77
C GLU A 158 12.01 -4.51 18.31
N ASN A 159 12.08 -5.69 18.91
CA ASN A 159 10.93 -6.43 19.43
C ASN A 159 9.77 -6.58 18.41
N PRO A 160 9.97 -7.29 17.28
CA PRO A 160 8.97 -7.38 16.21
C PRO A 160 7.59 -7.82 16.69
N ALA A 161 7.55 -8.75 17.66
CA ALA A 161 6.32 -9.25 18.25
C ALA A 161 5.49 -8.18 18.99
N GLU A 162 6.13 -7.22 19.64
CA GLU A 162 5.44 -6.12 20.32
C GLU A 162 4.95 -5.08 19.29
N PHE A 163 5.84 -4.70 18.38
CA PHE A 163 5.51 -3.76 17.30
C PHE A 163 4.33 -4.25 16.46
N ALA A 164 4.38 -5.48 15.98
CA ALA A 164 3.38 -6.02 15.07
C ALA A 164 2.00 -6.12 15.74
N ARG A 165 1.93 -6.55 17.00
CA ARG A 165 0.67 -6.56 17.78
C ARG A 165 0.10 -5.16 18.02
N GLY A 166 0.96 -4.16 18.21
CA GLY A 166 0.54 -2.79 18.50
C GLY A 166 0.23 -1.95 17.26
N SER A 167 0.78 -2.29 16.10
CA SER A 167 0.77 -1.43 14.91
C SER A 167 0.21 -2.06 13.64
N ILE A 168 0.04 -3.39 13.60
CA ILE A 168 -0.40 -4.10 12.39
C ILE A 168 -1.69 -4.87 12.66
N ARG A 169 -2.77 -4.43 12.02
CA ARG A 169 -4.11 -5.04 12.16
C ARG A 169 -4.24 -6.34 11.37
N ASP A 170 -3.75 -6.34 10.13
CA ASP A 170 -3.77 -7.52 9.27
C ASP A 170 -2.93 -8.64 9.88
N LYS A 171 -3.58 -9.77 10.17
CA LYS A 171 -2.98 -10.96 10.78
C LYS A 171 -1.86 -11.53 9.91
N ARG A 172 -1.97 -11.50 8.57
CA ARG A 172 -0.95 -12.07 7.69
C ARG A 172 0.35 -11.26 7.76
N LEU A 173 0.23 -9.96 7.48
CA LEU A 173 1.35 -9.03 7.59
C LEU A 173 1.91 -8.97 9.01
N ARG A 174 1.06 -9.00 10.04
CA ARG A 174 1.49 -9.10 11.44
C ARG A 174 2.37 -10.33 11.62
N THR A 175 1.91 -11.51 11.23
CA THR A 175 2.68 -12.77 11.34
C THR A 175 4.02 -12.69 10.60
N ALA A 176 4.05 -12.12 9.39
CA ALA A 176 5.28 -11.91 8.63
C ALA A 176 6.28 -11.03 9.39
N VAL A 177 5.82 -9.92 9.97
CA VAL A 177 6.66 -9.04 10.80
C VAL A 177 7.03 -9.69 12.13
N GLU A 178 6.17 -10.44 12.79
CA GLU A 178 6.52 -11.12 14.05
C GLU A 178 7.61 -12.17 13.87
N ARG A 179 7.59 -12.87 12.72
CA ARG A 179 8.47 -14.01 12.45
C ARG A 179 9.80 -13.62 11.79
N HIS A 180 9.99 -12.37 11.36
CA HIS A 180 11.25 -11.99 10.73
C HIS A 180 12.40 -11.98 11.75
N VAL A 181 13.51 -12.59 11.35
CA VAL A 181 14.71 -12.73 12.19
C VAL A 181 15.92 -12.02 11.58
N ALA A 182 15.82 -11.65 10.31
CA ALA A 182 16.88 -11.05 9.51
C ALA A 182 16.27 -10.10 8.47
N TRP A 183 17.13 -9.31 7.83
CA TRP A 183 16.71 -8.43 6.75
C TRP A 183 17.83 -8.15 5.75
N VAL A 184 17.42 -7.72 4.57
CA VAL A 184 18.30 -7.15 3.55
C VAL A 184 17.69 -5.86 3.02
N SER A 185 18.49 -4.81 2.89
CA SER A 185 18.07 -3.56 2.23
C SER A 185 18.97 -3.23 1.05
N VAL A 186 18.42 -2.43 0.14
CA VAL A 186 19.19 -1.73 -0.88
C VAL A 186 18.84 -0.25 -0.78
N ASP A 187 19.86 0.56 -0.55
CA ASP A 187 19.72 1.99 -0.21
C ASP A 187 20.47 2.83 -1.25
N LEU A 188 19.91 3.96 -1.64
CA LEU A 188 20.65 4.98 -2.39
C LEU A 188 21.52 5.78 -1.43
N MET A 189 22.83 5.85 -1.67
CA MET A 189 23.76 6.62 -0.84
C MET A 189 23.92 8.08 -1.28
N ASP A 190 23.70 8.36 -2.56
CA ASP A 190 23.87 9.69 -3.16
C ASP A 190 22.50 10.20 -3.63
N ALA A 191 21.73 10.74 -2.68
CA ALA A 191 20.39 11.23 -2.96
C ALA A 191 20.45 12.73 -3.32
N GLU A 192 20.35 13.04 -4.62
CA GLU A 192 19.93 14.36 -5.05
C GLU A 192 18.41 14.52 -4.79
N ASP A 193 17.96 15.70 -4.37
CA ASP A 193 16.54 16.01 -4.08
C ASP A 193 15.73 16.25 -5.38
N ASP A 194 15.91 15.37 -6.35
CA ASP A 194 15.15 15.35 -7.60
C ASP A 194 14.21 14.14 -7.65
N THR A 195 12.98 14.39 -8.12
CA THR A 195 11.94 13.36 -8.20
C THR A 195 12.23 12.29 -9.26
N GLU A 196 12.90 12.66 -10.37
CA GLU A 196 13.23 11.72 -11.44
C GLU A 196 14.36 10.77 -11.01
N THR A 197 15.44 11.31 -10.44
CA THR A 197 16.55 10.55 -9.82
C THR A 197 16.03 9.58 -8.78
N ARG A 198 15.12 10.04 -7.93
CA ARG A 198 14.48 9.22 -6.90
C ARG A 198 13.67 8.06 -7.47
N LEU A 199 12.84 8.29 -8.48
CA LEU A 199 12.07 7.22 -9.12
C LEU A 199 13.01 6.22 -9.83
N SER A 200 14.04 6.73 -10.50
CA SER A 200 15.10 5.92 -11.11
C SER A 200 15.80 5.04 -10.08
N ALA A 201 16.15 5.60 -8.91
CA ALA A 201 16.75 4.87 -7.81
C ALA A 201 15.85 3.73 -7.32
N TYR A 202 14.55 3.97 -7.13
CA TYR A 202 13.63 2.90 -6.73
C TYR A 202 13.52 1.77 -7.77
N ARG A 203 13.60 2.07 -9.08
CA ARG A 203 13.66 1.03 -10.12
C ARG A 203 14.91 0.16 -10.00
N ILE A 204 16.05 0.79 -9.72
CA ILE A 204 17.33 0.07 -9.54
C ILE A 204 17.27 -0.78 -8.28
N ILE A 205 16.86 -0.19 -7.16
CA ILE A 205 16.67 -0.85 -5.86
C ILE A 205 15.73 -2.05 -6.01
N GLY A 206 14.57 -1.85 -6.66
CA GLY A 206 13.57 -2.89 -6.89
C GLY A 206 14.14 -4.07 -7.70
N ARG A 207 14.85 -3.80 -8.80
CA ARG A 207 15.50 -4.85 -9.61
C ARG A 207 16.58 -5.62 -8.85
N ILE A 208 17.40 -4.91 -8.06
CA ILE A 208 18.43 -5.57 -7.23
C ILE A 208 17.74 -6.47 -6.20
N LEU A 209 16.78 -5.97 -5.43
CA LEU A 209 16.03 -6.77 -4.45
C LEU A 209 15.31 -7.95 -5.11
N ALA A 210 14.65 -7.75 -6.24
CA ALA A 210 14.01 -8.83 -6.98
C ALA A 210 14.96 -9.98 -7.30
N SER A 211 16.24 -9.70 -7.62
CA SER A 211 17.27 -10.73 -7.85
C SER A 211 17.77 -11.41 -6.56
N MET A 212 17.50 -10.81 -5.41
CA MET A 212 17.84 -11.32 -4.08
C MET A 212 16.65 -12.02 -3.39
N ALA A 213 15.46 -11.95 -3.98
CA ALA A 213 14.25 -12.55 -3.44
C ALA A 213 14.37 -14.08 -3.36
N GLY A 214 13.87 -14.66 -2.28
CA GLY A 214 13.93 -16.08 -2.00
C GLY A 214 12.69 -16.58 -1.25
N PRO A 215 12.57 -17.90 -1.04
CA PRO A 215 11.47 -18.49 -0.27
C PRO A 215 11.46 -18.07 1.20
N ASP A 216 12.56 -17.48 1.68
CA ASP A 216 12.72 -16.95 3.02
C ASP A 216 12.16 -15.53 3.21
N CYS A 217 11.81 -14.83 2.12
CA CYS A 217 11.19 -13.51 2.18
C CYS A 217 9.77 -13.58 2.76
N LEU A 218 9.52 -12.79 3.80
CA LEU A 218 8.22 -12.72 4.50
C LEU A 218 7.44 -11.44 4.16
N ALA A 219 8.14 -10.32 4.03
CA ALA A 219 7.53 -9.03 3.74
C ALA A 219 8.54 -8.08 3.08
N ILE A 220 8.03 -7.04 2.45
CA ILE A 220 8.81 -5.91 1.95
C ILE A 220 8.38 -4.62 2.66
N TYR A 221 9.34 -3.80 3.04
CA TYR A 221 9.13 -2.55 3.76
C TYR A 221 9.80 -1.37 3.02
N CYS A 222 9.11 -0.25 2.95
CA CYS A 222 9.62 1.02 2.45
C CYS A 222 9.71 2.02 3.62
N PRO A 223 10.93 2.32 4.13
CA PRO A 223 11.13 3.22 5.27
C PRO A 223 10.53 4.60 5.03
N GLU A 224 10.65 5.15 3.83
CA GLU A 224 10.11 6.47 3.55
C GLU A 224 8.57 6.51 3.58
N LEU A 225 7.92 5.51 2.98
CA LEU A 225 6.46 5.46 2.97
C LEU A 225 5.92 5.00 4.34
N GLN A 226 6.77 4.45 5.20
CA GLN A 226 6.39 3.77 6.44
C GLN A 226 5.32 2.71 6.17
N ARG A 227 5.48 1.97 5.07
CA ARG A 227 4.55 0.95 4.61
C ARG A 227 5.26 -0.37 4.44
N CYS A 228 4.56 -1.43 4.80
CA CYS A 228 5.00 -2.80 4.68
C CYS A 228 3.94 -3.58 3.89
N ASN A 229 4.36 -4.54 3.07
CA ASN A 229 3.47 -5.45 2.38
C ASN A 229 3.97 -6.88 2.50
N GLU A 230 3.06 -7.85 2.53
CA GLU A 230 3.43 -9.27 2.62
C GLU A 230 4.11 -9.70 1.31
N PHE A 231 5.14 -10.54 1.43
CA PHE A 231 5.86 -11.01 0.27
C PHE A 231 5.07 -12.09 -0.48
N ASP A 232 4.89 -11.89 -1.78
CA ASP A 232 4.38 -12.88 -2.72
C ASP A 232 5.34 -12.94 -3.93
N PRO A 233 5.61 -14.12 -4.53
CA PRO A 233 6.47 -14.23 -5.70
C PRO A 233 6.07 -13.34 -6.89
N GLY A 234 4.78 -13.01 -7.04
CA GLY A 234 4.28 -12.07 -8.04
C GLY A 234 4.79 -10.64 -7.86
N LEU A 235 5.19 -10.24 -6.64
CA LEU A 235 5.79 -8.93 -6.39
C LEU A 235 7.15 -8.76 -7.09
N ILE A 236 7.83 -9.84 -7.45
CA ILE A 236 9.10 -9.79 -8.19
C ILE A 236 8.91 -9.08 -9.53
N GLU A 237 7.78 -9.34 -10.22
CA GLU A 237 7.46 -8.66 -11.49
C GLU A 237 7.26 -7.15 -11.28
N THR A 238 6.51 -6.77 -10.23
CA THR A 238 6.28 -5.38 -9.86
C THR A 238 7.58 -4.65 -9.50
N LEU A 239 8.46 -5.31 -8.72
CA LEU A 239 9.77 -4.77 -8.33
C LEU A 239 10.70 -4.53 -9.54
N CYS A 240 10.58 -5.37 -10.58
CA CYS A 240 11.33 -5.20 -11.82
C CYS A 240 10.74 -4.15 -12.78
N GLY A 241 9.50 -3.71 -12.53
CA GLY A 241 8.73 -2.79 -13.36
C GLY A 241 9.17 -1.32 -13.31
N GLU A 242 8.37 -0.47 -13.97
CA GLU A 242 8.64 0.97 -14.08
C GLU A 242 8.24 1.78 -12.83
N ASP A 243 7.40 1.23 -11.96
CA ASP A 243 6.97 1.84 -10.70
C ASP A 243 6.90 0.80 -9.58
N PRO A 244 8.04 0.45 -8.98
CA PRO A 244 8.07 -0.54 -7.90
C PRO A 244 7.39 -0.05 -6.62
N LEU A 245 7.14 1.26 -6.46
CA LEU A 245 6.46 1.77 -5.26
C LEU A 245 4.95 1.50 -5.28
N HIS A 246 4.37 1.24 -6.46
CA HIS A 246 2.96 0.87 -6.59
C HIS A 246 2.59 -0.38 -5.78
N LEU A 247 3.57 -1.24 -5.45
CA LEU A 247 3.33 -2.40 -4.58
C LEU A 247 2.87 -2.03 -3.16
N PHE A 248 3.02 -0.76 -2.74
CA PHE A 248 2.59 -0.27 -1.43
C PHE A 248 1.28 0.51 -1.47
N ASP A 249 0.64 0.64 -2.64
CA ASP A 249 -0.64 1.34 -2.76
C ASP A 249 -1.80 0.49 -2.27
N GLU A 250 -1.74 -0.81 -2.53
CA GLU A 250 -2.72 -1.80 -2.11
C GLU A 250 -2.03 -2.99 -1.40
N PRO A 251 -2.65 -3.59 -0.38
CA PRO A 251 -2.15 -4.83 0.22
C PRO A 251 -2.03 -5.95 -0.82
N THR A 252 -1.00 -6.81 -0.70
CA THR A 252 -0.83 -7.99 -1.57
C THR A 252 -2.03 -8.93 -1.46
N PHE A 253 -2.57 -9.04 -0.25
CA PHE A 253 -3.70 -9.89 0.07
C PHE A 253 -4.80 -9.11 0.78
N GLU A 254 -6.03 -9.59 0.67
CA GLU A 254 -7.13 -9.04 1.45
C GLU A 254 -6.83 -9.17 2.96
N PRO A 255 -6.92 -8.08 3.75
CA PRO A 255 -6.55 -8.10 5.15
C PRO A 255 -7.34 -9.12 5.96
N VAL A 256 -6.62 -9.92 6.76
CA VAL A 256 -7.25 -10.86 7.70
C VAL A 256 -7.34 -10.18 9.05
N ILE A 257 -8.55 -9.81 9.46
CA ILE A 257 -8.78 -9.13 10.75
C ILE A 257 -9.16 -10.16 11.82
N GLU A 258 -8.38 -10.19 12.89
CA GLU A 258 -8.64 -11.04 14.05
C GLU A 258 -9.60 -10.31 15.00
N ILE A 259 -10.74 -10.94 15.28
CA ILE A 259 -11.75 -10.44 16.22
C ILE A 259 -11.81 -11.40 17.41
N SER A 260 -11.83 -10.85 18.62
CA SER A 260 -12.01 -11.65 19.84
C SER A 260 -13.37 -12.35 19.85
N ASP A 261 -13.41 -13.63 20.25
CA ASP A 261 -14.65 -14.43 20.36
C ASP A 261 -15.72 -13.78 21.23
N ASN A 262 -15.32 -12.94 22.19
CA ASN A 262 -16.22 -12.27 23.12
C ASN A 262 -16.46 -10.79 22.77
N HIS A 263 -16.33 -10.39 21.50
CA HIS A 263 -16.53 -9.01 21.11
C HIS A 263 -18.03 -8.64 21.09
N PRO A 264 -18.54 -7.87 22.07
CA PRO A 264 -19.99 -7.71 22.26
C PRO A 264 -20.65 -7.01 21.07
N ARG A 265 -20.01 -5.97 20.51
CA ARG A 265 -20.54 -5.25 19.34
C ARG A 265 -20.59 -6.13 18.11
N MET A 266 -19.60 -7.02 17.93
CA MET A 266 -19.60 -7.95 16.81
C MET A 266 -20.73 -8.98 16.97
N ALA A 267 -20.92 -9.50 18.18
CA ALA A 267 -22.02 -10.42 18.47
C ALA A 267 -23.41 -9.78 18.25
N ASP A 268 -23.56 -8.50 18.57
CA ASP A 268 -24.79 -7.75 18.29
C ASP A 268 -25.01 -7.53 16.78
N ALA A 269 -23.95 -7.17 16.04
CA ALA A 269 -24.01 -7.01 14.58
C ALA A 269 -24.37 -8.31 13.85
N VAL A 270 -23.76 -9.45 14.25
CA VAL A 270 -24.10 -10.77 13.69
C VAL A 270 -25.56 -11.13 13.99
N ARG A 271 -26.04 -10.83 15.21
CA ARG A 271 -27.45 -11.07 15.56
C ARG A 271 -28.40 -10.25 14.69
N GLU A 272 -28.08 -8.97 14.47
CA GLU A 272 -28.86 -8.12 13.59
C GLU A 272 -28.87 -8.65 12.14
N ALA A 273 -27.72 -9.11 11.64
CA ALA A 273 -27.64 -9.74 10.32
C ALA A 273 -28.55 -10.98 10.21
N VAL A 274 -28.55 -11.84 11.23
CA VAL A 274 -29.41 -13.03 11.27
C VAL A 274 -30.90 -12.65 11.38
N ASP A 275 -31.25 -11.71 12.26
CA ASP A 275 -32.64 -11.27 12.47
C ASP A 275 -33.23 -10.63 11.21
N ARG A 276 -32.40 -9.91 10.43
CA ARG A 276 -32.79 -9.25 9.18
C ARG A 276 -32.56 -10.11 7.93
N TRP A 277 -32.10 -11.36 8.07
CA TRP A 277 -31.93 -12.27 6.94
C TRP A 277 -33.16 -12.40 6.01
N PRO A 278 -34.42 -12.41 6.51
CA PRO A 278 -35.59 -12.46 5.64
C PRO A 278 -35.67 -11.32 4.61
N GLU A 279 -35.16 -10.13 4.96
CA GLU A 279 -35.08 -8.96 4.07
C GLU A 279 -34.17 -9.24 2.88
N PHE A 280 -32.98 -9.82 3.14
CA PHE A 280 -32.04 -10.25 2.09
C PHE A 280 -32.66 -11.28 1.16
N VAL A 281 -33.37 -12.28 1.70
CA VAL A 281 -34.02 -13.33 0.92
C VAL A 281 -35.11 -12.77 0.02
N GLU A 282 -35.95 -11.87 0.55
CA GLU A 282 -37.01 -11.21 -0.23
C GLU A 282 -36.40 -10.40 -1.39
N ALA A 283 -35.39 -9.58 -1.11
CA ALA A 283 -34.66 -8.80 -2.11
C ALA A 283 -34.01 -9.71 -3.17
N PHE A 284 -33.34 -10.79 -2.77
CA PHE A 284 -32.70 -11.73 -3.69
C PHE A 284 -33.72 -12.40 -4.61
N SER A 285 -34.86 -12.83 -4.06
CA SER A 285 -35.90 -13.55 -4.81
C SER A 285 -36.56 -12.70 -5.89
N THR A 286 -36.71 -11.40 -5.63
CA THR A 286 -37.33 -10.42 -6.52
C THR A 286 -36.36 -9.78 -7.51
N SER A 287 -35.05 -9.84 -7.22
CA SER A 287 -33.99 -9.33 -8.08
C SER A 287 -33.81 -10.14 -9.35
N SER A 288 -33.39 -9.47 -10.43
CA SER A 288 -32.97 -10.10 -11.68
C SER A 288 -31.66 -10.87 -11.53
N SER A 289 -31.33 -11.74 -12.49
CA SER A 289 -30.08 -12.52 -12.47
C SER A 289 -28.82 -11.63 -12.44
N ILE A 290 -28.86 -10.47 -13.10
CA ILE A 290 -27.72 -9.53 -13.14
C ILE A 290 -27.56 -8.81 -11.79
N GLU A 291 -28.67 -8.44 -11.15
CA GLU A 291 -28.62 -7.79 -9.83
C GLU A 291 -28.13 -8.76 -8.74
N ARG A 292 -28.51 -10.04 -8.84
CA ARG A 292 -28.08 -11.09 -7.91
C ARG A 292 -26.55 -11.28 -7.83
N GLU A 293 -25.80 -10.89 -8.86
CA GLU A 293 -24.32 -10.93 -8.82
C GLU A 293 -23.74 -10.04 -7.72
N ARG A 294 -24.50 -9.06 -7.23
CA ARG A 294 -24.10 -8.13 -6.17
C ARG A 294 -24.55 -8.55 -4.77
N PHE A 295 -25.24 -9.70 -4.66
CA PHE A 295 -25.67 -10.24 -3.38
C PHE A 295 -24.56 -11.13 -2.83
N ILE A 296 -24.04 -10.75 -1.67
CA ILE A 296 -22.93 -11.45 -1.03
C ILE A 296 -23.26 -11.74 0.42
N VAL A 297 -22.75 -12.85 0.91
CA VAL A 297 -22.95 -13.31 2.29
C VAL A 297 -21.60 -13.65 2.89
N LYS A 298 -21.40 -13.28 4.15
CA LYS A 298 -20.21 -13.67 4.91
C LYS A 298 -20.58 -14.86 5.77
N ALA A 299 -19.84 -15.95 5.63
CA ALA A 299 -20.10 -17.18 6.34
C ALA A 299 -18.84 -17.75 6.98
N GLU A 300 -19.03 -18.52 8.05
CA GLU A 300 -17.95 -19.20 8.75
C GLU A 300 -17.55 -20.50 8.03
N PHE A 301 -16.27 -20.67 7.74
CA PHE A 301 -15.66 -21.88 7.20
C PHE A 301 -14.70 -22.48 8.23
N ARG A 302 -14.72 -23.81 8.40
CA ARG A 302 -13.97 -24.51 9.46
C ARG A 302 -13.21 -25.69 8.90
N GLU A 303 -11.96 -25.85 9.36
CA GLU A 303 -11.11 -27.02 9.11
C GLU A 303 -10.41 -27.42 10.41
N GLY A 304 -10.86 -28.51 11.02
CA GLY A 304 -10.40 -28.93 12.34
C GLY A 304 -10.64 -27.88 13.42
N ARG A 305 -9.58 -27.21 13.87
CA ARG A 305 -9.64 -26.14 14.89
C ARG A 305 -9.59 -24.72 14.32
N LYS A 306 -9.37 -24.60 13.02
CA LYS A 306 -9.26 -23.32 12.33
C LYS A 306 -10.65 -22.88 11.86
N SER A 307 -10.92 -21.59 11.97
CA SER A 307 -12.16 -20.98 11.48
C SER A 307 -11.86 -19.63 10.84
N GLU A 308 -12.50 -19.36 9.71
CA GLU A 308 -12.42 -18.09 9.00
C GLU A 308 -13.79 -17.64 8.52
N PHE A 309 -14.03 -16.33 8.51
CA PHE A 309 -15.25 -15.75 7.96
C PHE A 309 -14.96 -15.13 6.60
N MET A 310 -15.58 -15.66 5.55
CA MET A 310 -15.31 -15.28 4.17
C MET A 310 -16.59 -14.94 3.42
N TRP A 311 -16.47 -14.04 2.45
CA TRP A 311 -17.54 -13.63 1.56
C TRP A 311 -17.78 -14.65 0.45
N VAL A 312 -19.06 -14.86 0.15
CA VAL A 312 -19.58 -15.77 -0.87
C VAL A 312 -20.54 -14.98 -1.74
N SER A 313 -20.35 -15.03 -3.06
CA SER A 313 -21.34 -14.52 -4.01
C SER A 313 -22.50 -15.52 -4.09
N VAL A 314 -23.71 -15.07 -3.78
CA VAL A 314 -24.88 -15.94 -3.65
C VAL A 314 -25.41 -16.35 -5.01
N ARG A 315 -25.49 -17.66 -5.25
CA ARG A 315 -26.13 -18.22 -6.46
C ARG A 315 -27.57 -18.65 -6.19
N ASP A 316 -27.81 -19.33 -5.08
CA ASP A 316 -29.14 -19.87 -4.76
C ASP A 316 -29.38 -19.94 -3.25
N ILE A 317 -30.65 -19.82 -2.88
CA ILE A 317 -31.13 -19.91 -1.50
C ILE A 317 -32.32 -20.88 -1.47
N LEU A 318 -32.13 -22.01 -0.80
CA LEU A 318 -33.14 -23.06 -0.66
C LEU A 318 -33.41 -23.33 0.82
N GLY A 319 -34.46 -22.71 1.35
CA GLY A 319 -34.78 -22.80 2.77
C GLY A 319 -33.71 -22.14 3.63
N ASP A 320 -33.03 -22.92 4.46
CA ASP A 320 -31.92 -22.50 5.32
C ASP A 320 -30.53 -22.70 4.70
N THR A 321 -30.48 -23.19 3.46
CA THR A 321 -29.25 -23.52 2.76
C THR A 321 -28.93 -22.47 1.70
N VAL A 322 -27.71 -21.96 1.73
CA VAL A 322 -27.17 -21.00 0.77
C VAL A 322 -26.07 -21.67 -0.04
N SER A 323 -26.10 -21.48 -1.36
CA SER A 323 -25.02 -21.92 -2.25
C SER A 323 -24.48 -20.76 -3.07
N GLY A 324 -23.19 -20.82 -3.39
CA GLY A 324 -22.52 -19.72 -4.06
C GLY A 324 -21.04 -19.98 -4.33
N THR A 325 -20.33 -18.92 -4.70
CA THR A 325 -18.91 -18.97 -5.04
C THR A 325 -18.10 -18.18 -4.02
N LEU A 326 -17.06 -18.79 -3.45
CA LEU A 326 -16.19 -18.15 -2.47
C LEU A 326 -15.41 -17.00 -3.12
N MET A 327 -15.40 -15.82 -2.50
CA MET A 327 -14.83 -14.59 -3.08
C MET A 327 -13.42 -14.27 -2.59
N ASN A 328 -13.02 -14.80 -1.43
CA ASN A 328 -11.72 -14.55 -0.80
C ASN A 328 -10.82 -15.79 -0.87
N ASP A 329 -9.50 -15.57 -0.80
CA ASP A 329 -8.52 -16.65 -0.61
C ASP A 329 -8.34 -16.93 0.89
N PRO A 330 -8.65 -18.16 1.37
CA PRO A 330 -8.49 -18.49 2.78
C PRO A 330 -7.04 -18.36 3.25
N HIS A 331 -6.84 -18.04 4.52
CA HIS A 331 -5.50 -17.89 5.09
C HIS A 331 -4.93 -19.21 5.62
N GLU A 332 -5.74 -19.95 6.37
CA GLU A 332 -5.37 -21.13 7.14
C GLU A 332 -6.13 -22.39 6.71
N LEU A 333 -7.26 -22.23 6.01
CA LEU A 333 -8.07 -23.33 5.47
C LEU A 333 -7.50 -23.79 4.12
N LEU A 334 -7.15 -25.07 4.00
CA LEU A 334 -6.49 -25.66 2.83
C LEU A 334 -7.48 -26.41 1.93
N GLU A 335 -8.64 -26.81 2.45
CA GLU A 335 -9.65 -27.60 1.71
C GLU A 335 -10.57 -26.74 0.82
N VAL A 336 -10.51 -25.42 0.96
CA VAL A 336 -11.30 -24.45 0.17
C VAL A 336 -10.37 -23.42 -0.47
N HIS A 337 -10.79 -22.81 -1.57
CA HIS A 337 -10.04 -21.77 -2.28
C HIS A 337 -10.98 -20.77 -2.93
N ARG A 338 -10.48 -19.58 -3.28
CA ARG A 338 -11.27 -18.60 -4.03
C ARG A 338 -11.82 -19.20 -5.32
N GLY A 339 -13.05 -18.84 -5.66
CA GLY A 339 -13.76 -19.40 -6.82
C GLY A 339 -14.35 -20.79 -6.59
N ALA A 340 -14.13 -21.42 -5.43
CA ALA A 340 -14.76 -22.70 -5.11
C ALA A 340 -16.27 -22.54 -4.94
N GLU A 341 -17.00 -23.54 -5.42
CA GLU A 341 -18.43 -23.72 -5.16
C GLU A 341 -18.63 -24.19 -3.73
N VAL A 342 -19.39 -23.43 -2.95
CA VAL A 342 -19.63 -23.70 -1.54
C VAL A 342 -21.12 -23.77 -1.25
N THR A 343 -21.46 -24.53 -0.21
CA THR A 343 -22.83 -24.63 0.32
C THR A 343 -22.75 -24.66 1.84
N PHE A 344 -23.59 -23.86 2.50
CA PHE A 344 -23.63 -23.77 3.94
C PHE A 344 -25.05 -23.47 4.43
N THR A 345 -25.28 -23.75 5.71
CA THR A 345 -26.54 -23.53 6.41
C THR A 345 -26.53 -22.23 7.20
N LEU A 346 -27.71 -21.67 7.46
CA LEU A 346 -27.89 -20.34 8.08
C LEU A 346 -27.20 -20.18 9.45
N ASP A 347 -26.95 -21.25 10.19
CA ASP A 347 -26.18 -21.22 11.45
C ASP A 347 -24.73 -20.75 11.28
N ARG A 348 -24.22 -20.73 10.04
CA ARG A 348 -22.89 -20.26 9.68
C ARG A 348 -22.89 -18.83 9.13
N LEU A 349 -24.07 -18.20 9.00
CA LEU A 349 -24.19 -16.83 8.54
C LEU A 349 -23.59 -15.88 9.58
N ASN A 350 -22.75 -14.96 9.10
CA ASN A 350 -22.14 -13.92 9.90
C ASN A 350 -22.64 -12.53 9.50
N ASP A 351 -22.75 -12.28 8.20
CA ASP A 351 -23.20 -11.00 7.65
C ASP A 351 -23.69 -11.19 6.21
N TRP A 352 -24.28 -10.15 5.63
CA TRP A 352 -24.69 -10.12 4.23
C TRP A 352 -24.75 -8.69 3.71
N ILE A 353 -24.63 -8.53 2.39
CA ILE A 353 -24.71 -7.23 1.72
C ILE A 353 -25.46 -7.38 0.39
N TYR A 354 -26.35 -6.44 0.10
CA TYR A 354 -26.94 -6.27 -1.23
C TYR A 354 -27.17 -4.80 -1.56
N PRO A 355 -27.28 -4.42 -2.85
CA PRO A 355 -27.48 -3.02 -3.25
C PRO A 355 -28.89 -2.53 -2.91
N GLY A 356 -28.99 -1.33 -2.35
CA GLY A 356 -30.25 -0.60 -2.17
C GLY A 356 -30.66 0.21 -3.41
N ASP A 357 -31.91 0.67 -3.43
CA ASP A 357 -32.50 1.38 -4.58
C ASP A 357 -31.78 2.69 -4.95
N ASP A 358 -31.12 3.33 -3.98
CA ASP A 358 -30.39 4.59 -4.15
C ASP A 358 -28.89 4.39 -4.45
N GLY A 359 -28.46 3.15 -4.63
CA GLY A 359 -27.05 2.78 -4.82
C GLY A 359 -26.25 2.71 -3.52
N SER A 360 -26.90 2.85 -2.36
CA SER A 360 -26.32 2.43 -1.08
C SER A 360 -26.21 0.90 -1.00
N HIS A 361 -25.60 0.40 0.06
CA HIS A 361 -25.66 -1.01 0.40
C HIS A 361 -26.56 -1.19 1.63
N ILE A 362 -27.26 -2.31 1.67
CA ILE A 362 -28.04 -2.76 2.81
C ILE A 362 -27.32 -3.97 3.40
N GLY A 363 -27.22 -4.03 4.73
CA GLY A 363 -26.45 -5.02 5.45
C GLY A 363 -25.04 -4.52 5.78
N GLY A 364 -24.06 -5.42 5.92
CA GLY A 364 -22.68 -5.06 6.24
C GLY A 364 -22.49 -4.67 7.71
N PHE A 365 -23.35 -5.18 8.59
CA PHE A 365 -23.38 -4.81 10.01
C PHE A 365 -22.03 -5.06 10.71
N THR A 366 -21.34 -6.13 10.32
CA THR A 366 -20.02 -6.46 10.89
C THR A 366 -18.92 -5.56 10.32
N LEU A 367 -19.08 -5.03 9.10
CA LEU A 367 -18.14 -4.06 8.52
C LEU A 367 -18.21 -2.72 9.24
N ASP A 368 -19.40 -2.27 9.65
CA ASP A 368 -19.56 -1.03 10.42
C ASP A 368 -18.82 -1.09 11.75
N VAL A 369 -18.88 -2.24 12.45
CA VAL A 369 -18.12 -2.45 13.69
C VAL A 369 -16.61 -2.37 13.43
N LEU A 370 -16.13 -2.97 12.33
CA LEU A 370 -14.72 -2.94 11.96
C LEU A 370 -14.23 -1.55 11.54
N ALA A 371 -15.08 -0.77 10.85
CA ALA A 371 -14.78 0.59 10.43
C ALA A 371 -14.66 1.54 11.64
N ASP A 372 -15.59 1.44 12.60
CA ASP A 372 -15.57 2.23 13.83
C ASP A 372 -14.34 1.97 14.71
N GLU A 373 -13.84 0.73 14.71
CA GLU A 373 -12.58 0.41 15.37
C GLU A 373 -11.36 0.94 14.60
N GLY A 374 -11.50 1.20 13.30
CA GLY A 374 -10.52 1.89 12.44
C GLY A 374 -10.14 3.28 12.93
N ASP A 375 -11.14 4.02 13.43
CA ASP A 375 -11.04 5.44 13.76
C ASP A 375 -10.67 5.73 15.22
N ASN A 376 -10.57 4.70 16.06
CA ASN A 376 -10.10 4.80 17.45
C ASN A 376 -8.63 4.37 17.58
#